data_AF-A0AA40CA44-F1
#
_entry.id   AF-A0AA40CA44-F1
#
_cell.length_a   1.000
_cell.length_b   1.000
_cell.length_c   1.000
_cell.angle_alpha   90.00
_cell.angle_beta   90.00
_cell.angle_gamma   90.00
#
_symmetry.space_group_name_H-M   'P 1'
#
loop_
_entity.id
_entity.type
_entity.pdbx_description
1 polymer ?
#
loop_
_entity_poly.entity_id
_entity_poly.type
_entity_poly.pdbx_seq_one_letter_code
_entity_poly.pdbx_strand_id
1 'polypeptide(L)'
;MYDYEHIMTFDEAAGYDYSGAGGSGGGGGMSSQLPLPGVSASTGGGAAAQQLLPRKVKSVKSDSSIDLRGPMEVDGSVKSMGAISFTGDFSVRDRIEAYGNIDIDGNVTCRNKLKSFGNVKTNGIVECLDKVKIFGKLKVTGRFEVQGDIEVWGTLTINGYLKCKSLTAYASLTTVGDHSWYETEEGETVHGAKLVQHNNYQG
;
A
#
# COMPACT_ATOMS: atom_id res chain seq x y z
N MET A 1 -10.69 -32.47 -23.12
CA MET A 1 -11.12 -31.19 -23.71
C MET A 1 -11.93 -30.49 -22.64
N TYR A 2 -11.43 -29.37 -22.12
CA TYR A 2 -12.17 -28.55 -21.17
C TYR A 2 -12.33 -27.18 -21.81
N ASP A 3 -13.57 -26.86 -22.18
CA ASP A 3 -13.98 -25.59 -22.74
C ASP A 3 -13.96 -24.52 -21.64
N TYR A 4 -13.15 -23.48 -21.84
CA TYR A 4 -13.19 -22.25 -21.06
C TYR A 4 -13.86 -21.17 -21.90
N GLU A 5 -15.17 -21.00 -21.72
CA GLU A 5 -15.89 -19.84 -22.21
C GLU A 5 -16.38 -19.02 -21.02
N HIS A 6 -15.71 -17.88 -20.80
CA HIS A 6 -16.33 -16.58 -20.54
C HIS A 6 -15.21 -15.56 -20.28
N ILE A 7 -14.70 -15.02 -21.38
CA ILE A 7 -13.88 -13.80 -21.40
C ILE A 7 -14.86 -12.64 -21.32
N MET A 8 -14.80 -11.88 -20.22
CA MET A 8 -15.47 -10.58 -20.10
C MET A 8 -14.74 -9.58 -21.00
N THR A 9 -15.35 -9.26 -22.13
CA THR A 9 -15.04 -8.10 -22.95
C THR A 9 -15.34 -6.82 -22.17
N PHE A 10 -14.36 -5.91 -22.10
CA PHE A 10 -14.60 -4.54 -21.71
C PHE A 10 -14.34 -3.63 -22.89
N ASP A 11 -15.39 -2.84 -23.17
CA ASP A 11 -15.57 -1.90 -24.26
C ASP A 11 -14.46 -0.85 -24.37
N GLU A 12 -14.08 -0.69 -25.62
CA GLU A 12 -13.61 0.49 -26.35
C GLU A 12 -13.68 1.86 -25.61
N ALA A 13 -12.52 2.49 -25.46
CA ALA A 13 -12.43 3.93 -25.30
C ALA A 13 -11.22 4.47 -26.10
N ALA A 14 -11.57 4.98 -27.28
CA ALA A 14 -11.04 6.17 -27.97
C ALA A 14 -9.53 6.49 -27.85
N GLY A 15 -8.88 6.43 -29.01
CA GLY A 15 -7.49 6.82 -29.20
C GLY A 15 -7.19 8.29 -28.88
N TYR A 16 -5.93 8.50 -28.51
CA TYR A 16 -5.29 9.81 -28.58
C TYR A 16 -3.99 9.68 -29.38
N ASP A 17 -3.99 10.44 -30.46
CA ASP A 17 -2.95 10.58 -31.46
C ASP A 17 -1.68 11.19 -30.85
N TYR A 18 -0.53 10.62 -31.19
CA TYR A 18 0.79 11.02 -30.73
C TYR A 18 1.43 11.85 -31.85
N SER A 19 1.27 13.18 -31.82
CA SER A 19 2.00 14.08 -32.73
C SER A 19 3.01 14.92 -31.97
N GLY A 20 4.28 14.53 -32.09
CA GLY A 20 5.42 15.31 -31.63
C GLY A 20 5.57 16.61 -32.43
N ALA A 21 6.04 17.65 -31.74
CA ALA A 21 6.57 18.85 -32.36
C ALA A 21 7.86 19.23 -31.64
N GLY A 22 8.99 18.91 -32.26
CA GLY A 22 10.27 19.55 -31.98
C GLY A 22 10.27 20.95 -32.58
N GLY A 23 10.72 21.94 -31.81
CA GLY A 23 10.91 23.31 -32.27
C GLY A 23 12.23 23.85 -31.74
N SER A 24 13.20 24.03 -32.65
CA SER A 24 14.50 24.64 -32.43
C SER A 24 14.55 26.05 -33.03
N GLY A 25 15.39 26.92 -32.45
CA GLY A 25 15.72 28.27 -32.96
C GLY A 25 14.84 29.38 -32.36
N GLY A 26 15.32 30.58 -32.05
CA GLY A 26 16.60 31.25 -32.22
C GLY A 26 16.57 32.57 -31.40
N GLY A 27 17.74 33.15 -31.16
CA GLY A 27 17.93 34.24 -30.20
C GLY A 27 17.59 35.66 -30.66
N GLY A 28 17.89 36.60 -29.76
CA GLY A 28 18.08 38.02 -30.05
C GLY A 28 17.15 38.96 -29.27
N GLY A 29 17.74 39.89 -28.51
CA GLY A 29 17.02 41.09 -28.05
C GLY A 29 17.36 41.56 -26.63
N MET A 30 18.48 42.26 -26.49
CA MET A 30 18.81 43.07 -25.31
C MET A 30 17.87 44.28 -25.22
N SER A 31 17.37 44.62 -24.03
CA SER A 31 17.11 46.01 -23.62
C SER A 31 16.89 46.13 -22.10
N SER A 32 17.65 47.04 -21.53
CA SER A 32 17.75 47.53 -20.16
C SER A 32 16.43 47.99 -19.52
N GLN A 33 16.24 47.72 -18.23
CA GLN A 33 15.62 48.66 -17.28
C GLN A 33 15.92 48.27 -15.82
N LEU A 34 16.33 49.28 -15.04
CA LEU A 34 16.77 49.25 -13.64
C LEU A 34 15.60 49.04 -12.66
N PRO A 35 15.79 48.41 -11.48
CA PRO A 35 14.77 48.41 -10.43
C PRO A 35 14.90 49.64 -9.49
N LEU A 36 13.79 50.33 -9.26
CA LEU A 36 13.63 51.35 -8.21
C LEU A 36 13.38 50.69 -6.83
N PRO A 37 13.78 51.33 -5.70
CA PRO A 37 13.56 50.80 -4.37
C PRO A 37 12.25 51.30 -3.74
N GLY A 38 11.61 50.45 -2.93
CA GLY A 38 10.73 50.90 -1.85
C GLY A 38 9.24 50.63 -2.02
N VAL A 39 8.80 49.45 -1.56
CA VAL A 39 7.58 49.31 -0.75
C VAL A 39 7.77 48.12 0.19
N SER A 40 7.95 48.43 1.47
CA SER A 40 8.00 47.51 2.59
C SER A 40 6.59 46.99 2.89
N ALA A 41 6.31 45.74 2.50
CA ALA A 41 5.14 45.00 2.97
C ALA A 41 5.60 43.91 3.95
N SER A 42 5.40 44.20 5.23
CA SER A 42 5.33 43.31 6.39
C SER A 42 5.66 41.82 6.17
N THR A 43 6.87 41.39 6.58
CA THR A 43 7.15 39.99 6.89
C THR A 43 7.15 39.80 8.41
N GLY A 44 5.96 39.87 9.00
CA GLY A 44 5.71 39.22 10.29
C GLY A 44 5.47 37.74 10.02
N GLY A 45 6.50 36.92 10.17
CA GLY A 45 6.42 35.47 9.99
C GLY A 45 7.18 34.78 11.10
N GLY A 46 6.52 34.61 12.25
CA GLY A 46 7.06 33.84 13.36
C GLY A 46 7.47 32.44 12.93
N ALA A 47 8.50 31.94 13.59
CA ALA A 47 8.92 30.54 13.53
C ALA A 47 7.77 29.64 14.01
N ALA A 48 6.84 29.33 13.11
CA ALA A 48 5.84 28.30 13.32
C ALA A 48 6.49 26.97 13.00
N ALA A 49 6.63 26.12 14.02
CA ALA A 49 6.88 24.70 13.84
C ALA A 49 5.93 24.18 12.76
N GLN A 50 6.46 23.91 11.57
CA GLN A 50 5.70 23.30 10.49
C GLN A 50 5.38 21.88 10.93
N GLN A 51 4.22 21.72 11.57
CA GLN A 51 3.55 20.44 11.57
C GLN A 51 3.38 20.06 10.10
N LEU A 52 4.21 19.12 9.65
CA LEU A 52 4.10 18.49 8.34
C LEU A 52 2.72 17.85 8.27
N LEU A 53 1.73 18.61 7.78
CA LEU A 53 0.40 18.09 7.54
C LEU A 53 0.54 16.91 6.59
N PRO A 54 -0.06 15.75 6.90
CA PRO A 54 0.01 14.60 6.00
C PRO A 54 -0.52 15.03 4.64
N ARG A 55 0.24 14.73 3.58
CA ARG A 55 -0.15 15.10 2.22
C ARG A 55 -1.47 14.39 1.91
N LYS A 56 -2.53 15.16 1.66
CA LYS A 56 -3.84 14.60 1.28
C LYS A 56 -3.88 14.34 -0.22
N VAL A 57 -4.15 13.10 -0.62
CA VAL A 57 -4.24 12.69 -2.02
C VAL A 57 -5.60 12.04 -2.24
N LYS A 58 -6.28 12.37 -3.36
CA LYS A 58 -7.60 11.81 -3.63
C LYS A 58 -7.53 10.31 -3.94
N SER A 59 -6.72 9.91 -4.91
CA SER A 59 -6.49 8.51 -5.25
C SER A 59 -5.17 8.43 -5.99
N VAL A 60 -4.48 7.31 -5.85
CA VAL A 60 -3.23 7.06 -6.55
C VAL A 60 -3.47 5.88 -7.48
N LYS A 61 -3.30 6.07 -8.78
CA LYS A 61 -3.41 5.02 -9.78
C LYS A 61 -2.21 5.12 -10.70
N SER A 62 -1.51 4.00 -10.89
CA SER A 62 -0.38 3.93 -11.81
C SER A 62 -0.32 2.58 -12.52
N ASP A 63 0.15 2.59 -13.77
CA ASP A 63 0.38 1.37 -14.56
C ASP A 63 1.79 0.79 -14.33
N SER A 64 2.61 1.47 -13.52
CA SER A 64 3.96 1.08 -13.12
C SER A 64 4.04 0.89 -11.61
N SER A 65 5.23 0.56 -11.09
CA SER A 65 5.46 0.55 -9.64
C SER A 65 5.24 1.93 -9.01
N ILE A 66 4.75 1.94 -7.77
CA ILE A 66 4.49 3.14 -6.98
C ILE A 66 5.35 3.10 -5.72
N ASP A 67 6.17 4.12 -5.51
CA ASP A 67 6.88 4.33 -4.25
C ASP A 67 6.31 5.54 -3.53
N LEU A 68 5.68 5.30 -2.38
CA LEU A 68 5.10 6.32 -1.53
C LEU A 68 5.97 6.51 -0.29
N ARG A 69 6.33 7.77 0.00
CA ARG A 69 7.17 8.12 1.15
C ARG A 69 6.54 9.23 1.99
N GLY A 70 6.65 9.09 3.30
CA GLY A 70 6.27 10.09 4.30
C GLY A 70 4.95 9.78 5.00
N PRO A 71 4.48 10.70 5.86
CA PRO A 71 3.11 10.66 6.34
C PRO A 71 2.16 11.14 5.22
N MET A 72 1.25 10.28 4.77
CA MET A 72 0.30 10.61 3.69
C MET A 72 -1.09 10.05 3.96
N GLU A 73 -2.11 10.83 3.61
CA GLU A 73 -3.51 10.44 3.72
C GLU A 73 -4.11 10.33 2.31
N VAL A 74 -4.59 9.14 1.95
CA VAL A 74 -5.26 8.88 0.68
C VAL A 74 -6.76 8.74 0.95
N ASP A 75 -7.54 9.68 0.43
CA ASP A 75 -8.99 9.74 0.63
C ASP A 75 -9.75 8.65 -0.14
N GLY A 76 -9.14 8.15 -1.21
CA GLY A 76 -9.69 7.11 -2.07
C GLY A 76 -8.76 5.91 -2.15
N SER A 77 -8.69 5.29 -3.33
CA SER A 77 -7.96 4.03 -3.52
C SER A 77 -6.52 4.24 -3.99
N VAL A 78 -5.62 3.36 -3.57
CA VAL A 78 -4.30 3.18 -4.17
C VAL A 78 -4.35 1.95 -5.06
N LYS A 79 -4.14 2.12 -6.37
CA LYS A 79 -4.11 1.02 -7.33
C LYS A 79 -2.84 1.06 -8.16
N SER A 80 -2.17 -0.08 -8.29
CA SER A 80 -0.95 -0.20 -9.08
C SER A 80 -0.98 -1.46 -9.93
N MET A 81 -0.63 -1.34 -11.22
CA MET A 81 -0.34 -2.52 -12.05
C MET A 81 1.04 -3.11 -11.74
N GLY A 82 1.91 -2.36 -11.06
CA GLY A 82 3.21 -2.81 -10.58
C GLY A 82 3.23 -3.11 -9.08
N ALA A 83 4.43 -3.07 -8.51
CA ALA A 83 4.64 -3.15 -7.06
C ALA A 83 4.26 -1.83 -6.37
N ILE A 84 3.97 -1.88 -5.07
CA ILE A 84 3.71 -0.71 -4.23
C ILE A 84 4.62 -0.77 -3.02
N SER A 85 5.43 0.27 -2.82
CA SER A 85 6.24 0.44 -1.61
C SER A 85 5.66 1.58 -0.77
N PHE A 86 5.35 1.32 0.49
CA PHE A 86 4.97 2.31 1.48
C PHE A 86 6.10 2.48 2.48
N THR A 87 6.66 3.69 2.60
CA THR A 87 7.68 4.00 3.62
C THR A 87 7.23 5.18 4.48
N GLY A 88 6.88 4.91 5.75
CA GLY A 88 6.31 5.89 6.68
C GLY A 88 4.87 5.59 7.10
N ASP A 89 4.12 6.63 7.47
CA ASP A 89 2.76 6.52 8.00
C ASP A 89 1.71 6.80 6.91
N PHE A 90 0.85 5.83 6.59
CA PHE A 90 -0.17 5.99 5.57
C PHE A 90 -1.56 5.70 6.11
N SER A 91 -2.52 6.55 5.75
CA SER A 91 -3.94 6.29 5.98
C SER A 91 -4.68 6.26 4.66
N VAL A 92 -5.19 5.10 4.26
CA VAL A 92 -5.98 4.90 3.05
C VAL A 92 -7.44 4.69 3.44
N ARG A 93 -8.32 5.59 3.01
CA ARG A 93 -9.75 5.56 3.36
C ARG A 93 -10.57 4.52 2.58
N ASP A 94 -10.13 4.15 1.39
CA ASP A 94 -10.80 3.12 0.59
C ASP A 94 -9.94 1.85 0.53
N ARG A 95 -9.50 1.44 -0.67
CA ARG A 95 -8.80 0.17 -0.89
C ARG A 95 -7.37 0.34 -1.39
N ILE A 96 -6.54 -0.64 -1.08
CA ILE A 96 -5.19 -0.79 -1.65
C ILE A 96 -5.21 -2.02 -2.55
N GLU A 97 -4.86 -1.85 -3.82
CA GLU A 97 -4.83 -2.92 -4.81
C GLU A 97 -3.52 -2.89 -5.61
N ALA A 98 -2.72 -3.95 -5.52
CA ALA A 98 -1.49 -4.10 -6.30
C ALA A 98 -1.56 -5.38 -7.14
N TYR A 99 -1.19 -5.28 -8.41
CA TYR A 99 -0.91 -6.46 -9.23
C TYR A 99 0.48 -7.04 -8.96
N GLY A 100 1.43 -6.20 -8.54
CA GLY A 100 2.74 -6.62 -8.08
C GLY A 100 2.81 -6.89 -6.58
N ASN A 101 4.03 -6.83 -6.04
CA ASN A 101 4.27 -6.97 -4.60
C ASN A 101 3.83 -5.72 -3.84
N ILE A 102 3.51 -5.88 -2.55
CA ILE A 102 3.30 -4.75 -1.63
C ILE A 102 4.36 -4.85 -0.53
N ASP A 103 5.21 -3.83 -0.43
CA ASP A 103 6.20 -3.70 0.63
C ASP A 103 5.78 -2.54 1.54
N ILE A 104 5.55 -2.82 2.81
CA ILE A 104 5.18 -1.82 3.83
C ILE A 104 6.32 -1.74 4.84
N ASP A 105 6.88 -0.55 5.01
CA ASP A 105 7.89 -0.20 6.00
C ASP A 105 7.40 1.02 6.79
N GLY A 106 6.76 0.77 7.94
CA GLY A 106 6.09 1.79 8.75
C GLY A 106 4.66 1.40 9.14
N ASN A 107 3.79 2.41 9.29
CA ASN A 107 2.42 2.20 9.74
C ASN A 107 1.43 2.43 8.60
N VAL A 108 0.55 1.49 8.32
CA VAL A 108 -0.47 1.62 7.27
C VAL A 108 -1.83 1.24 7.79
N THR A 109 -2.78 2.19 7.75
CA THR A 109 -4.18 1.94 8.05
C THR A 109 -5.00 1.95 6.76
N CYS A 110 -5.74 0.87 6.50
CA CYS A 110 -6.64 0.72 5.37
C CYS A 110 -8.08 0.52 5.87
N ARG A 111 -9.00 1.41 5.51
CA ARG A 111 -10.40 1.34 5.96
C ARG A 111 -11.25 0.29 5.27
N ASN A 112 -10.93 -0.07 4.02
CA ASN A 112 -11.63 -1.13 3.31
C ASN A 112 -10.68 -2.30 3.05
N LYS A 113 -10.53 -2.70 1.79
CA LYS A 113 -9.88 -3.95 1.38
C LYS A 113 -8.42 -3.72 1.00
N LEU A 114 -7.56 -4.66 1.37
CA LEU A 114 -6.21 -4.76 0.84
C LEU A 114 -6.12 -5.99 -0.06
N LYS A 115 -5.75 -5.79 -1.32
CA LYS A 115 -5.60 -6.86 -2.30
C LYS A 115 -4.23 -6.80 -2.96
N SER A 116 -3.53 -7.92 -2.97
CA SER A 116 -2.26 -8.06 -3.69
C SER A 116 -2.28 -9.34 -4.51
N PHE A 117 -1.94 -9.25 -5.79
CA PHE A 117 -1.69 -10.42 -6.61
C PHE A 117 -0.26 -10.95 -6.46
N GLY A 118 0.68 -10.10 -6.01
CA GLY A 118 2.04 -10.49 -5.67
C GLY A 118 2.22 -10.87 -4.21
N ASN A 119 3.48 -10.86 -3.77
CA ASN A 119 3.83 -11.07 -2.37
C ASN A 119 3.57 -9.79 -1.56
N VAL A 120 3.25 -9.94 -0.29
CA VAL A 120 3.12 -8.83 0.64
C VAL A 120 4.14 -9.02 1.76
N LYS A 121 4.93 -7.98 2.01
CA LYS A 121 5.85 -7.92 3.14
C LYS A 121 5.51 -6.69 3.96
N THR A 122 5.34 -6.88 5.25
CA THR A 122 5.10 -5.79 6.18
C THR A 122 6.20 -5.75 7.23
N ASN A 123 6.68 -4.56 7.52
CA ASN A 123 7.64 -4.24 8.56
C ASN A 123 7.11 -3.04 9.34
N GLY A 124 6.42 -3.29 10.45
CA GLY A 124 5.77 -2.24 11.25
C GLY A 124 4.34 -2.61 11.65
N ILE A 125 3.44 -1.64 11.62
CA ILE A 125 2.04 -1.81 12.02
C ILE A 125 1.13 -1.70 10.80
N VAL A 126 0.30 -2.70 10.55
CA VAL A 126 -0.72 -2.61 9.51
C VAL A 126 -2.06 -2.90 10.11
N GLU A 127 -3.02 -2.02 9.86
CA GLU A 127 -4.40 -2.14 10.32
C GLU A 127 -5.33 -2.11 9.12
N CYS A 128 -6.18 -3.11 8.98
CA CYS A 128 -7.19 -3.19 7.94
C CYS A 128 -8.57 -3.43 8.56
N LEU A 129 -9.57 -2.64 8.18
CA LEU A 129 -10.90 -2.78 8.80
C LEU A 129 -11.81 -3.80 8.09
N ASP A 130 -11.54 -4.13 6.82
CA ASP A 130 -12.32 -5.11 6.07
C ASP A 130 -11.45 -6.34 5.74
N LYS A 131 -11.40 -6.77 4.48
CA LYS A 131 -10.73 -8.02 4.07
C LYS A 131 -9.36 -7.78 3.48
N VAL A 132 -8.44 -8.70 3.78
CA VAL A 132 -7.13 -8.78 3.14
C VAL A 132 -7.06 -10.02 2.26
N LYS A 133 -6.76 -9.85 0.97
CA LYS A 133 -6.59 -10.94 0.01
C LYS A 133 -5.23 -10.88 -0.66
N ILE A 134 -4.45 -11.94 -0.52
CA ILE A 134 -3.08 -12.01 -1.03
C ILE A 134 -2.94 -13.30 -1.83
N PHE A 135 -2.65 -13.17 -3.12
CA PHE A 135 -2.46 -14.33 -3.98
C PHE A 135 -1.02 -14.88 -3.92
N GLY A 136 -0.05 -14.07 -3.48
CA GLY A 136 1.32 -14.48 -3.21
C GLY A 136 1.57 -14.88 -1.76
N LYS A 137 2.83 -14.74 -1.33
CA LYS A 137 3.26 -14.98 0.05
C LYS A 137 2.96 -13.75 0.91
N LEU A 138 2.51 -13.93 2.14
CA LEU A 138 2.40 -12.88 3.14
C LEU A 138 3.48 -13.08 4.20
N LYS A 139 4.39 -12.11 4.34
CA LYS A 139 5.37 -12.06 5.42
C LYS A 139 5.07 -10.87 6.33
N VAL A 140 4.64 -11.15 7.55
CA VAL A 140 4.40 -10.15 8.57
C VAL A 140 5.63 -10.03 9.46
N THR A 141 6.16 -8.82 9.60
CA THR A 141 7.16 -8.45 10.61
C THR A 141 6.60 -7.28 11.41
N GLY A 142 6.30 -7.49 12.70
CA GLY A 142 5.64 -6.51 13.55
C GLY A 142 4.18 -6.86 13.84
N ARG A 143 3.26 -5.88 13.77
CA ARG A 143 1.84 -6.03 14.12
C ARG A 143 0.96 -5.93 12.88
N PHE A 144 0.11 -6.92 12.63
CA PHE A 144 -0.81 -6.93 11.50
C PHE A 144 -2.22 -7.26 11.97
N GLU A 145 -3.09 -6.26 12.01
CA GLU A 145 -4.46 -6.41 12.51
C GLU A 145 -5.46 -6.21 11.39
N VAL A 146 -6.42 -7.13 11.30
CA VAL A 146 -7.48 -7.10 10.31
C VAL A 146 -8.80 -7.36 11.01
N GLN A 147 -9.73 -6.42 10.99
CA GLN A 147 -11.05 -6.65 11.63
C GLN A 147 -11.92 -7.62 10.83
N GLY A 148 -11.65 -7.80 9.53
CA GLY A 148 -12.29 -8.81 8.69
C GLY A 148 -11.41 -10.04 8.45
N ASP A 149 -11.59 -10.63 7.27
CA ASP A 149 -10.99 -11.90 6.90
C ASP A 149 -9.64 -11.71 6.22
N ILE A 150 -8.68 -12.59 6.52
CA ILE A 150 -7.41 -12.70 5.81
C ILE A 150 -7.44 -13.97 4.97
N GLU A 151 -7.19 -13.82 3.67
CA GLU A 151 -7.09 -14.91 2.71
C GLU A 151 -5.73 -14.87 2.00
N VAL A 152 -4.90 -15.89 2.22
CA VAL A 152 -3.55 -16.01 1.65
C VAL A 152 -3.46 -17.29 0.82
N TRP A 153 -3.25 -17.14 -0.49
CA TRP A 153 -3.10 -18.27 -1.41
C TRP A 153 -1.67 -18.82 -1.50
N GLY A 154 -0.70 -18.10 -0.94
CA GLY A 154 0.67 -18.56 -0.77
C GLY A 154 1.04 -18.88 0.69
N THR A 155 2.34 -18.88 0.97
CA THR A 155 2.88 -19.06 2.32
C THR A 155 2.61 -17.83 3.18
N LEU A 156 2.05 -18.04 4.36
CA LEU A 156 1.92 -17.05 5.43
C LEU A 156 3.01 -17.28 6.47
N THR A 157 3.87 -16.28 6.67
CA THR A 157 4.91 -16.26 7.70
C THR A 157 4.67 -15.09 8.63
N ILE A 158 4.58 -15.37 9.92
CA ILE A 158 4.29 -14.39 10.96
C ILE A 158 5.50 -14.27 11.88
N ASN A 159 6.11 -13.10 11.89
CA ASN A 159 7.20 -12.72 12.80
C ASN A 159 6.75 -11.52 13.63
N GLY A 160 6.09 -11.78 14.75
CA GLY A 160 5.41 -10.78 15.57
C GLY A 160 3.96 -11.18 15.82
N TYR A 161 3.03 -10.23 15.68
CA TYR A 161 1.63 -10.43 16.03
C TYR A 161 0.72 -10.25 14.81
N LEU A 162 -0.20 -11.19 14.62
CA LEU A 162 -1.29 -11.07 13.65
C LEU A 162 -2.64 -11.27 14.34
N LYS A 163 -3.57 -10.33 14.18
CA LYS A 163 -4.95 -10.51 14.61
C LYS A 163 -5.88 -10.46 13.41
N CYS A 164 -6.79 -11.42 13.31
CA CYS A 164 -7.88 -11.30 12.35
C CYS A 164 -9.19 -11.92 12.82
N LYS A 165 -10.26 -11.68 12.08
CA LYS A 165 -11.53 -12.33 12.36
C LYS A 165 -11.51 -13.78 11.89
N SER A 166 -11.18 -14.02 10.63
CA SER A 166 -10.99 -15.35 10.06
C SER A 166 -9.71 -15.42 9.25
N LEU A 167 -8.92 -16.48 9.45
CA LEU A 167 -7.68 -16.71 8.70
C LEU A 167 -7.83 -17.90 7.76
N THR A 168 -7.66 -17.70 6.45
CA THR A 168 -7.59 -18.78 5.47
C THR A 168 -6.24 -18.77 4.76
N ALA A 169 -5.45 -19.82 4.93
CA ALA A 169 -4.18 -20.02 4.25
C ALA A 169 -4.22 -21.29 3.40
N TYR A 170 -4.07 -21.15 2.08
CA TYR A 170 -4.16 -22.29 1.16
C TYR A 170 -2.86 -23.08 1.00
N ALA A 171 -1.71 -22.55 1.45
CA ALA A 171 -0.43 -23.24 1.37
C ALA A 171 0.12 -23.61 2.75
N SER A 172 0.81 -22.71 3.43
CA SER A 172 1.38 -22.99 4.75
C SER A 172 1.29 -21.76 5.66
N LEU A 173 1.15 -22.03 6.95
CA LEU A 173 1.18 -21.04 8.02
C LEU A 173 2.38 -21.34 8.92
N THR A 174 3.27 -20.37 9.11
CA THR A 174 4.44 -20.52 9.98
C THR A 174 4.60 -19.30 10.89
N THR A 175 4.76 -19.52 12.19
CA THR A 175 5.23 -18.47 13.11
C THR A 175 6.73 -18.59 13.32
N VAL A 176 7.42 -17.46 13.48
CA VAL A 176 8.88 -17.40 13.59
C VAL A 176 9.29 -16.98 14.99
N GLY A 177 9.90 -17.89 15.74
CA GLY A 177 10.33 -17.63 17.11
C GLY A 177 9.19 -17.76 18.13
N ASP A 178 9.58 -17.67 19.38
CA ASP A 178 8.76 -17.85 20.58
C ASP A 178 7.84 -16.66 20.90
N HIS A 179 8.16 -15.48 20.39
CA HIS A 179 7.37 -14.25 20.60
C HIS A 179 6.35 -14.00 19.48
N SER A 180 6.27 -14.90 18.50
CA SER A 180 5.37 -14.76 17.36
C SER A 180 4.09 -15.53 17.56
N TRP A 181 2.96 -14.81 17.52
CA TRP A 181 1.64 -15.39 17.74
C TRP A 181 0.60 -14.77 16.81
N TYR A 182 -0.53 -15.43 16.69
CA TYR A 182 -1.67 -14.87 15.99
C TYR A 182 -2.98 -15.26 16.68
N GLU A 183 -3.99 -14.44 16.47
CA GLU A 183 -5.32 -14.63 17.02
C GLU A 183 -6.37 -14.56 15.91
N THR A 184 -7.35 -15.46 15.99
CA THR A 184 -8.51 -15.51 15.11
C THR A 184 -9.79 -15.55 15.92
N GLU A 185 -10.76 -14.68 15.64
CA GLU A 185 -12.01 -14.60 16.42
C GLU A 185 -13.03 -15.68 16.02
N GLU A 186 -13.27 -15.89 14.72
CA GLU A 186 -14.21 -16.90 14.21
C GLU A 186 -13.52 -18.23 13.89
N GLY A 187 -12.22 -18.19 13.58
CA GLY A 187 -11.40 -19.38 13.38
C GLY A 187 -10.41 -19.26 12.23
N GLU A 188 -9.75 -20.38 11.95
CA GLU A 188 -8.72 -20.48 10.93
C GLU A 188 -8.92 -21.73 10.06
N THR A 189 -8.45 -21.66 8.83
CA THR A 189 -8.39 -22.77 7.89
C THR A 189 -7.03 -22.74 7.20
N VAL A 190 -6.20 -23.75 7.49
CA VAL A 190 -4.89 -23.91 6.85
C VAL A 190 -4.90 -25.22 6.07
N HIS A 191 -4.79 -25.14 4.74
CA HIS A 191 -4.92 -26.31 3.88
C HIS A 191 -3.63 -27.14 3.76
N GLY A 192 -2.47 -26.56 4.06
CA GLY A 192 -1.21 -27.31 4.08
C GLY A 192 -0.51 -27.21 5.42
N ALA A 193 0.81 -27.02 5.40
CA ALA A 193 1.62 -27.14 6.61
C ALA A 193 1.34 -26.00 7.61
N LYS A 194 0.99 -26.37 8.84
CA LYS A 194 0.86 -25.45 9.96
C LYS A 194 2.01 -25.67 10.95
N LEU A 195 2.93 -24.70 11.02
CA LEU A 195 4.14 -24.72 11.84
C LEU A 195 4.08 -23.54 12.82
N VAL A 196 3.33 -23.70 13.90
CA VAL A 196 3.12 -22.65 14.90
C VAL A 196 3.81 -23.05 16.19
N GLN A 197 4.74 -22.22 16.66
CA GLN A 197 5.38 -22.40 17.96
C GLN A 197 4.44 -21.86 19.04
N HIS A 198 3.73 -22.76 19.74
CA HIS A 198 3.09 -22.42 21.01
C HIS A 198 4.07 -22.77 22.14
N ASN A 199 4.63 -21.76 22.79
CA ASN A 199 5.29 -21.98 24.07
C ASN A 199 4.20 -22.23 25.13
N ASN A 200 3.97 -23.51 25.44
CA ASN A 200 3.26 -23.92 26.64
C ASN A 200 4.09 -23.53 27.87
N TYR A 201 4.02 -22.27 28.30
CA TYR A 201 4.41 -21.91 29.66
C TYR A 201 3.24 -22.24 30.60
N GLN A 202 3.21 -23.51 31.04
CA GLN A 202 2.54 -23.91 32.27
C GLN A 202 3.50 -23.55 33.41
N GLY A 203 3.21 -22.46 34.12
CA GLY A 203 3.94 -22.01 35.30
C GLY A 203 2.96 -21.61 36.39
#